data_AF-A0A2P6SBE8-F1
#
_entry.id   AF-A0A2P6SBE8-F1
#
_cell.length_a   1.000
_cell.length_b   1.000
_cell.length_c   1.000
_cell.angle_alpha   90.00
_cell.angle_beta   90.00
_cell.angle_gamma   90.00
#
_symmetry.space_group_name_H-M   'P 1'
#
loop_
_entity.id
_entity.type
_entity.pdbx_description
1 polymer ?
#
loop_
_entity_poly.entity_id
_entity_poly.type
_entity_poly.pdbx_seq_one_letter_code
_entity_poly.pdbx_strand_id
1 'polypeptide(L)'
;MCAFPGQPAIIETDCLEATLDLNNPRWDLLPYAAIMADIRVILQSKPELQICFAPRTCNMVAHRLASLAFDDNDSHVWRDHPPECILDVLALDCNSSEVLINKDHSSTKKKKNQPIE
;
A
#
# COMPACT_ATOMS: atom_id res chain seq x y z
N MET A 1 10.21 20.90 -16.69
CA MET A 1 10.16 20.04 -15.49
C MET A 1 8.77 20.20 -14.90
N CYS A 2 7.92 19.19 -15.02
CA CYS A 2 6.58 19.24 -14.44
C CYS A 2 6.71 18.86 -12.96
N ALA A 3 6.57 19.84 -12.06
CA ALA A 3 6.47 19.57 -10.63
C ALA A 3 5.07 19.02 -10.37
N PHE A 4 4.96 17.72 -10.07
CA PHE A 4 3.78 17.23 -9.38
C PHE A 4 3.86 17.79 -7.95
N PRO A 5 2.91 18.60 -7.48
CA PRO A 5 2.85 18.96 -6.07
C PRO A 5 2.79 17.66 -5.26
N GLY A 6 3.69 17.51 -4.29
CA GLY A 6 3.80 16.31 -3.46
C GLY A 6 2.45 16.02 -2.81
N GLN A 7 1.76 15.00 -3.31
CA GLN A 7 0.56 14.52 -2.64
C GLN A 7 1.01 13.84 -1.34
N PRO A 8 0.26 14.01 -0.23
CA PRO A 8 0.54 13.25 0.96
C PRO A 8 0.46 11.77 0.65
N ALA A 9 1.46 11.02 1.12
CA ALA A 9 1.56 9.59 0.86
C ALA A 9 1.97 8.83 2.12
N ILE A 10 1.40 7.64 2.26
CA ILE A 10 1.74 6.69 3.31
C ILE A 10 2.57 5.58 2.66
N ILE A 11 3.74 5.30 3.22
CA ILE A 11 4.61 4.20 2.85
C ILE A 11 4.42 3.09 3.88
N GLU A 12 3.92 1.96 3.42
CA GLU A 12 3.70 0.79 4.25
C GLU A 12 4.91 -0.14 4.22
N THR A 13 5.30 -0.68 5.37
CA THR A 13 6.34 -1.71 5.49
C THR A 13 5.89 -2.83 6.41
N ASP A 14 6.23 -4.06 6.07
CA ASP A 14 6.02 -5.25 6.91
C ASP A 14 7.17 -5.53 7.88
N CYS A 15 8.14 -4.61 7.97
CA CYS A 15 9.21 -4.64 8.95
C CYS A 15 8.86 -3.77 10.17
N LEU A 16 8.33 -4.41 11.22
CA LEU A 16 8.00 -3.73 12.46
C LEU A 16 9.24 -3.07 13.09
N GLU A 17 10.38 -3.77 13.09
CA GLU A 17 11.65 -3.24 13.61
C GLU A 17 12.05 -1.94 12.92
N ALA A 18 12.03 -1.90 11.58
CA ALA A 18 12.34 -0.70 10.82
C ALA A 18 11.41 0.48 11.18
N THR A 19 10.12 0.21 11.39
CA THR A 19 9.15 1.25 11.79
C THR A 19 9.43 1.77 13.20
N LEU A 20 9.81 0.89 14.13
CA LEU A 20 10.17 1.27 15.50
C LEU A 20 11.48 2.07 15.52
N ASP A 21 12.47 1.65 14.75
CA ASP A 21 13.78 2.29 14.70
C ASP A 21 13.76 3.65 14.01
N LEU A 22 12.86 3.85 13.05
CA LEU A 22 12.61 5.17 12.49
C LEU A 22 12.16 6.18 13.54
N ASN A 23 11.44 5.73 14.57
CA ASN A 23 10.98 6.56 15.69
C ASN A 23 11.94 6.53 16.90
N ASN A 24 12.98 5.69 16.86
CA ASN A 24 13.94 5.55 17.95
C ASN A 24 14.89 6.77 18.01
N PRO A 25 15.04 7.45 19.15
CA PRO A 25 16.00 8.55 19.28
C PRO A 25 17.46 8.14 19.12
N ARG A 26 17.79 6.85 19.34
CA ARG A 26 19.15 6.29 19.27
C ARG A 26 19.40 5.43 18.02
N TRP A 27 18.71 5.77 16.93
CA TRP A 27 18.85 5.14 15.61
C TRP A 27 20.29 5.16 15.08
N ASP A 28 21.12 6.10 15.53
CA ASP A 28 22.53 6.28 15.17
C ASP A 28 23.45 5.16 15.69
N LEU A 29 22.97 4.37 16.65
CA LEU A 29 23.69 3.24 17.22
C LEU A 29 23.34 1.90 16.54
N LEU A 30 22.40 1.90 15.59
CA LEU A 30 21.98 0.69 14.89
C LEU A 30 23.04 0.27 13.86
N PRO A 31 23.19 -1.04 13.58
CA PRO A 31 24.15 -1.53 12.59
C PRO A 31 23.97 -0.93 11.18
N TYR A 32 22.76 -0.46 10.88
CA TYR A 32 22.35 0.15 9.61
C TYR A 32 22.04 1.65 9.72
N ALA A 33 22.68 2.35 10.68
CA ALA A 33 22.50 3.78 10.93
C ALA A 33 22.67 4.66 9.68
N ALA A 34 23.54 4.28 8.74
CA ALA A 34 23.73 5.01 7.48
C ALA A 34 22.44 5.06 6.65
N ILE A 35 21.75 3.93 6.49
CA ILE A 35 20.46 3.86 5.77
C ILE A 35 19.39 4.66 6.53
N MET A 36 19.39 4.59 7.86
CA MET A 36 18.46 5.39 8.69
C MET A 36 18.69 6.91 8.55
N ALA A 37 19.94 7.35 8.42
CA ALA A 37 20.26 8.75 8.15
C ALA A 37 19.65 9.21 6.82
N ASP A 38 19.83 8.42 5.76
CA ASP A 38 19.30 8.74 4.44
C ASP A 38 17.76 8.81 4.44
N ILE A 39 17.09 7.84 5.05
CA ILE A 39 15.63 7.84 5.17
C ILE A 39 15.15 9.08 5.92
N ARG A 40 15.78 9.43 7.05
CA ARG A 40 15.40 10.59 7.85
C ARG A 40 15.60 11.92 7.11
N VAL A 41 16.68 12.07 6.35
CA VAL A 41 16.89 13.24 5.49
C VAL A 41 15.74 13.38 4.48
N ILE A 42 15.31 12.28 3.86
CA ILE A 42 14.19 12.28 2.92
C ILE A 42 12.88 12.67 3.62
N LEU A 43 12.56 12.07 4.76
CA LEU A 43 11.35 12.38 5.52
C LEU A 43 11.31 13.82 6.03
N GLN A 44 12.45 14.37 6.46
CA GLN A 44 12.56 15.79 6.85
C GLN A 44 12.32 16.73 5.66
N SER A 45 12.76 16.33 4.47
CA SER A 45 12.54 17.09 3.23
C SER A 45 11.11 16.98 2.68
N LYS A 46 10.34 15.98 3.13
CA LYS A 46 8.98 15.68 2.67
C LYS A 46 8.04 15.40 3.85
N PRO A 47 7.59 16.43 4.58
CA PRO A 47 6.71 16.27 5.74
C PRO A 47 5.35 15.63 5.40
N GLU A 48 4.99 15.58 4.13
CA GLU A 48 3.80 14.90 3.61
C GLU A 48 3.93 13.37 3.51
N LEU A 49 5.13 12.81 3.74
CA LEU A 49 5.36 11.37 3.79
C LEU A 49 5.25 10.82 5.21
N GLN A 50 4.48 9.75 5.36
CA GLN A 50 4.40 8.98 6.59
C GLN A 50 4.83 7.54 6.33
N ILE A 51 5.61 6.95 7.24
CA ILE A 51 5.91 5.51 7.21
C ILE A 51 5.09 4.82 8.29
N CYS A 52 4.45 3.70 7.95
CA CYS A 52 3.71 2.89 8.90
C CYS A 52 3.96 1.39 8.71
N PHE A 53 3.73 0.64 9.79
CA PHE A 53 3.76 -0.80 9.75
C PHE A 53 2.44 -1.33 9.17
N ALA A 54 2.54 -2.29 8.24
CA ALA A 54 1.43 -3.09 7.75
C ALA A 54 1.79 -4.59 7.84
N PRO A 55 0.85 -5.48 8.19
CA PRO A 55 1.12 -6.92 8.17
C PRO A 55 1.60 -7.38 6.80
N ARG A 56 2.47 -8.41 6.75
CA ARG A 56 3.01 -8.98 5.50
C ARG A 56 1.94 -9.32 4.47
N THR A 57 0.76 -9.75 4.91
CA THR A 57 -0.40 -10.04 4.04
C THR A 57 -0.88 -8.83 3.23
N CYS A 58 -0.65 -7.62 3.72
CA CYS A 58 -0.97 -6.37 3.03
C CYS A 58 0.20 -5.84 2.18
N ASN A 59 1.42 -6.35 2.41
CA ASN A 59 2.63 -5.92 1.69
C ASN A 59 3.15 -7.02 0.74
N MET A 60 2.25 -7.85 0.19
CA MET A 60 2.66 -9.08 -0.50
C MET A 60 3.39 -8.85 -1.81
N VAL A 61 3.01 -7.79 -2.54
CA VAL A 61 3.71 -7.38 -3.76
C VAL A 61 5.18 -7.08 -3.45
N ALA A 62 5.45 -6.17 -2.51
CA ALA A 62 6.82 -5.81 -2.14
C ALA A 62 7.61 -7.00 -1.58
N HIS A 63 6.98 -7.84 -0.76
CA HIS A 63 7.62 -9.04 -0.21
C HIS A 63 8.11 -9.98 -1.32
N ARG A 64 7.26 -10.32 -2.29
CA ARG A 64 7.63 -11.23 -3.38
C ARG A 64 8.69 -10.65 -4.30
N LEU A 65 8.66 -9.34 -4.53
CA LEU A 65 9.69 -8.64 -5.29
C LEU A 65 11.04 -8.65 -4.58
N ALA A 66 11.05 -8.42 -3.26
CA ALA A 66 12.26 -8.51 -2.46
C ALA A 66 12.84 -9.93 -2.45
N SER A 67 11.99 -10.96 -2.35
CA SER A 67 12.42 -12.36 -2.46
C SER A 67 13.00 -12.67 -3.84
N LEU A 68 12.33 -12.25 -4.92
CA LEU A 68 12.84 -12.46 -6.28
C LEU A 68 14.22 -11.80 -6.46
N ALA A 69 14.38 -10.54 -6.03
CA ALA A 69 15.65 -9.82 -6.13
C ALA A 69 16.76 -10.36 -5.22
N PHE A 70 16.41 -11.13 -4.18
CA PHE A 70 17.38 -11.80 -3.32
C PHE A 70 17.87 -13.11 -3.93
N ASP A 71 16.97 -13.87 -4.55
CA ASP A 71 17.28 -15.16 -5.18
C ASP A 71 17.91 -15.00 -6.58
N ASP A 72 17.54 -13.93 -7.28
CA ASP A 72 18.03 -13.60 -8.61
C ASP A 72 19.23 -12.65 -8.54
N ASN A 73 20.29 -12.96 -9.30
CA ASN A 73 21.51 -12.14 -9.35
C ASN A 73 21.50 -11.15 -10.54
N ASP A 74 20.40 -11.12 -11.30
CA ASP A 74 20.19 -10.24 -12.44
C ASP A 74 19.29 -9.04 -12.12
N SER A 75 19.44 -7.98 -12.91
CA SER A 75 18.61 -6.79 -12.84
C SER A 75 17.51 -6.83 -13.90
N HIS A 76 16.26 -6.66 -13.47
CA HIS A 76 15.09 -6.68 -14.34
C HIS A 76 14.41 -5.31 -14.41
N VAL A 77 13.89 -4.97 -15.59
CA VAL A 77 13.08 -3.76 -15.80
C VAL A 77 11.72 -4.19 -16.37
N TRP A 78 10.64 -3.78 -15.72
CA TRP A 78 9.29 -4.04 -16.22
C TRP A 78 8.90 -2.95 -17.21
N ARG A 79 8.49 -3.35 -18.42
CA ARG A 79 8.06 -2.43 -19.48
C ARG A 79 6.57 -2.58 -19.75
N ASP A 80 6.18 -3.78 -20.17
CA ASP A 80 4.81 -4.04 -20.64
C ASP A 80 3.98 -4.81 -19.60
N HIS A 81 4.62 -5.73 -18.87
CA HIS A 81 3.95 -6.60 -17.90
C HIS A 81 4.80 -6.71 -16.62
N PRO A 82 4.17 -6.79 -15.44
CA PRO A 82 4.88 -7.12 -14.22
C PRO A 82 5.34 -8.59 -14.23
N PRO A 83 6.30 -8.97 -13.37
CA PRO A 83 6.74 -10.35 -13.24
C PRO A 83 5.59 -11.28 -12.85
N GLU A 84 5.61 -12.50 -13.39
CA GLU A 84 4.59 -13.51 -13.08
C GLU A 84 4.46 -13.77 -11.57
N CYS A 85 5.57 -13.63 -10.82
CA CYS A 85 5.59 -13.89 -9.38
C CYS A 85 4.69 -12.95 -8.56
N ILE A 86 4.25 -11.81 -9.10
CA ILE A 86 3.35 -10.88 -8.40
C ILE A 86 1.96 -10.77 -9.01
N LEU A 87 1.66 -11.42 -10.13
CA LEU A 87 0.40 -11.22 -10.85
C LEU A 87 -0.86 -11.53 -10.00
N ASP A 88 -0.80 -12.60 -9.22
CA ASP A 88 -1.89 -13.05 -8.34
C ASP A 88 -2.13 -12.07 -7.17
N VAL A 89 -1.06 -11.59 -6.53
CA VAL A 89 -1.17 -10.66 -5.40
C VAL A 89 -1.46 -9.23 -5.85
N LEU A 90 -1.00 -8.83 -7.04
CA LEU A 90 -1.28 -7.52 -7.62
C LEU A 90 -2.77 -7.37 -7.99
N ALA A 91 -3.40 -8.46 -8.44
CA ALA A 91 -4.84 -8.48 -8.73
C ALA A 91 -5.70 -8.22 -7.48
N LEU A 92 -5.19 -8.55 -6.28
CA LEU A 92 -5.86 -8.31 -5.00
C LEU A 92 -5.58 -6.90 -4.45
N ASP A 93 -4.48 -6.28 -4.87
CA ASP A 93 -4.04 -4.96 -4.42
C ASP A 93 -4.80 -3.82 -5.14
N CYS A 94 -5.34 -4.13 -6.32
CA CYS A 94 -6.31 -3.28 -6.98
C CYS A 94 -7.59 -3.24 -6.14
N ASN A 95 -7.78 -2.17 -5.36
CA ASN A 95 -9.11 -1.80 -4.86
C ASN A 95 -10.03 -1.75 -6.07
N SER A 96 -10.90 -2.76 -6.22
CA SER A 96 -12.05 -2.63 -7.08
C SER A 96 -12.89 -1.52 -6.46
N SER A 97 -12.69 -0.29 -6.93
CA SER A 97 -13.73 0.71 -6.93
C SER A 97 -14.83 0.27 -7.91
N GLU A 98 -15.33 -0.96 -7.78
CA GLU A 98 -16.72 -1.25 -8.05
C GLU A 98 -17.49 -0.47 -6.99
N VAL A 99 -17.73 0.77 -7.37
CA VAL A 99 -18.72 1.66 -6.81
C VAL A 99 -19.91 0.81 -6.36
N LEU A 100 -20.24 0.88 -5.07
CA LEU A 100 -21.53 0.46 -4.54
C LEU A 100 -22.64 1.36 -5.13
N ILE A 101 -22.82 1.34 -6.45
CA ILE A 101 -23.96 1.97 -7.13
C ILE A 101 -25.13 1.02 -6.90
N ASN A 102 -25.91 1.36 -5.87
CA ASN A 102 -27.34 1.14 -5.80
C ASN A 102 -27.81 -0.31 -5.99
N LYS A 103 -27.85 -1.07 -4.90
CA LYS A 103 -28.95 -2.03 -4.67
C LYS A 103 -30.04 -1.42 -3.78
N ASP A 104 -30.42 -0.18 -4.07
CA ASP A 104 -31.71 0.37 -3.66
C ASP A 104 -32.66 0.33 -4.86
N HIS A 105 -33.12 -0.87 -5.21
CA HIS A 105 -34.33 -1.02 -6.01
C HIS A 105 -35.41 -1.74 -5.20
N SER A 106 -36.20 -0.90 -4.53
CA SER A 106 -37.65 -1.00 -4.38
C SER A 106 -38.23 -2.33 -3.88
N SER A 107 -38.33 -2.49 -2.56
CA SER A 107 -39.52 -3.12 -1.96
C SER A 107 -40.60 -2.06 -1.78
N THR A 108 -41.33 -1.77 -2.86
CA THR A 108 -42.61 -1.06 -2.80
C THR A 108 -43.57 -1.88 -1.95
N LYS A 109 -43.88 -1.37 -0.75
CA LYS A 109 -44.99 -1.84 0.07
C LYS A 109 -46.27 -1.79 -0.75
N LYS A 110 -46.74 -2.95 -1.23
CA LYS A 110 -48.09 -3.12 -1.77
C LYS A 110 -49.09 -2.96 -0.61
N LYS A 111 -49.61 -1.75 -0.42
CA LYS A 111 -50.86 -1.50 0.32
C LYS A 111 -51.98 -2.19 -0.47
N LYS A 112 -52.43 -3.36 -0.02
CA LYS A 112 -53.70 -3.96 -0.47
C LYS A 112 -54.83 -3.20 0.22
N ASN A 113 -55.49 -2.32 -0.51
CA ASN A 113 -56.82 -1.82 -0.14
C ASN A 113 -57.83 -2.96 -0.29
N GLN A 114 -58.62 -3.20 0.76
CA GLN A 114 -59.84 -4.01 0.72
C GLN A 114 -60.92 -3.27 -0.10
N PRO A 115 -61.71 -3.97 -0.93
CA PRO A 115 -63.00 -3.47 -1.34
C PRO A 115 -64.06 -3.85 -0.29
N ILE A 116 -64.94 -2.89 -0.07
CA ILE A 116 -66.20 -2.98 0.66
C ILE A 116 -67.22 -3.61 -0.28
N GLU A 117 -67.80 -4.74 0.12
CA GLU A 117 -69.23 -5.10 0.01
C GLU A 117 -69.49 -6.36 0.85
#